data_AF-A0A928FQA8-F1
#
_entry.id   AF-A0A928FQA8-F1
#
_cell.length_a   1.000
_cell.length_b   1.000
_cell.length_c   1.000
_cell.angle_alpha   90.00
_cell.angle_beta   90.00
_cell.angle_gamma   90.00
#
_symmetry.space_group_name_H-M   'P 1'
#
loop_
_entity.id
_entity.type
_entity.pdbx_description
1 polymer ?
#
loop_
_entity_poly.entity_id
_entity_poly.type
_entity_poly.pdbx_seq_one_letter_code
_entity_poly.pdbx_strand_id
1 'polypeptide(L)'
;MQENSQKVISGCGYLPLFEELNFLQLTEEKIIIAIEGGSASGKSTLAGTLQKLYGCAVFHIDDFFLQPHQRTKERLEEVGGNFDRERFEKEVLIPLSKKESVLYIKYDCKTKELLPAEEIVPTKITVIEGAYCMHPSLRKYYTISVFLDISEDTQKKRIHKRNSEELQKRFFEEWIPMENRYFKEFDIKNSCDIIVKV
;
A
#
# COMPACT_ATOMS: atom_id res chain seq x y z
N MET A 1 -3.75 -25.08 13.14
CA MET A 1 -2.57 -24.21 12.91
C MET A 1 -2.06 -24.55 11.53
N GLN A 2 -2.49 -23.80 10.51
CA GLN A 2 -1.88 -23.88 9.18
C GLN A 2 -0.71 -22.91 9.20
N GLU A 3 0.51 -23.42 9.02
CA GLU A 3 1.66 -22.60 8.68
C GLU A 3 1.38 -22.01 7.29
N ASN A 4 1.01 -20.73 7.23
CA ASN A 4 1.04 -19.99 5.98
C ASN A 4 2.52 -19.87 5.57
N SER A 5 2.97 -20.77 4.71
CA SER A 5 4.30 -20.71 4.12
C SER A 5 4.35 -19.50 3.19
N GLN A 6 5.09 -18.47 3.61
CA GLN A 6 5.31 -17.27 2.83
C GLN A 6 5.85 -17.60 1.44
N LYS A 7 5.19 -17.12 0.37
CA LYS A 7 5.57 -17.41 -1.01
C LYS A 7 6.53 -16.34 -1.53
N VAL A 8 7.79 -16.70 -1.75
CA VAL A 8 8.77 -15.83 -2.42
C VAL A 8 8.79 -16.13 -3.92
N ILE A 9 8.51 -15.12 -4.73
CA ILE A 9 8.40 -15.23 -6.18
C ILE A 9 9.64 -14.63 -6.85
N SER A 10 10.36 -15.44 -7.60
CA SER A 10 11.48 -15.03 -8.45
C SER A 10 11.33 -15.59 -9.86
N GLY A 11 11.46 -14.76 -10.89
CA GLY A 11 11.59 -15.19 -12.29
C GLY A 11 10.28 -15.38 -13.08
N CYS A 12 9.10 -15.46 -12.45
CA CYS A 12 7.80 -15.57 -13.13
C CYS A 12 6.88 -14.34 -13.01
N GLY A 13 7.42 -13.19 -12.57
CA GLY A 13 6.66 -11.94 -12.44
C GLY A 13 5.54 -12.05 -11.38
N TYR A 14 4.32 -11.63 -11.75
CA TYR A 14 3.16 -11.62 -10.85
C TYR A 14 2.24 -12.84 -10.99
N LEU A 15 2.62 -13.86 -11.79
CA LEU A 15 1.79 -15.04 -12.06
C LEU A 15 1.25 -15.73 -10.80
N PRO A 16 2.08 -16.05 -9.79
CA PRO A 16 1.58 -16.73 -8.60
C PRO A 16 0.62 -15.88 -7.76
N LEU A 17 0.73 -14.55 -7.81
CA LEU A 17 -0.26 -13.66 -7.21
C LEU A 17 -1.61 -13.77 -7.94
N PHE A 18 -1.60 -13.80 -9.27
CA PHE A 18 -2.84 -13.93 -10.05
C PHE A 18 -3.51 -15.29 -9.84
N GLU A 19 -2.73 -16.37 -9.75
CA GLU A 19 -3.26 -17.69 -9.40
C GLU A 19 -3.92 -17.68 -8.02
N GLU A 20 -3.27 -17.08 -7.02
CA GLU A 20 -3.83 -16.97 -5.67
C GLU A 20 -5.11 -16.13 -5.66
N LEU A 21 -5.13 -14.99 -6.35
CA LEU A 21 -6.33 -14.16 -6.47
C LEU A 21 -7.48 -14.88 -7.18
N ASN A 22 -7.19 -15.70 -8.19
CA ASN A 22 -8.20 -16.51 -8.85
C ASN A 22 -8.75 -17.60 -7.92
N PHE A 23 -7.90 -18.22 -7.10
CA PHE A 23 -8.35 -19.18 -6.09
C PHE A 23 -9.20 -18.53 -5.00
N LEU A 24 -8.73 -17.42 -4.42
CA LEU A 24 -9.47 -16.67 -3.39
C LEU A 24 -10.83 -16.19 -3.91
N GLN A 25 -10.96 -15.89 -5.20
CA GLN A 25 -12.27 -15.54 -5.78
C GLN A 25 -13.29 -16.69 -5.76
N LEU A 26 -12.86 -17.94 -5.55
CA LEU A 26 -13.76 -19.08 -5.42
C LEU A 26 -14.14 -19.34 -3.96
N THR A 27 -13.29 -18.97 -3.01
CA THR A 27 -13.45 -19.30 -1.58
C THR A 27 -13.91 -18.13 -0.72
N GLU A 28 -13.56 -16.91 -1.11
CA GLU A 28 -13.85 -15.69 -0.37
C GLU A 28 -15.03 -14.93 -0.99
N GLU A 29 -15.86 -14.35 -0.13
CA GLU A 29 -16.93 -13.45 -0.57
C GLU A 29 -16.39 -12.08 -0.99
N LYS A 30 -15.27 -11.65 -0.40
CA LYS A 30 -14.57 -10.39 -0.69
C LYS A 30 -13.07 -10.58 -0.49
N ILE A 31 -12.27 -9.86 -1.26
CA ILE A 31 -10.81 -9.93 -1.20
C ILE A 31 -10.28 -8.51 -1.12
N ILE A 32 -9.66 -8.17 0.00
CA ILE A 32 -8.92 -6.91 0.14
C ILE A 32 -7.44 -7.26 0.07
N ILE A 33 -6.77 -6.82 -0.98
CA ILE A 33 -5.33 -7.03 -1.19
C ILE A 33 -4.55 -5.78 -0.79
N ALA A 34 -3.52 -5.97 0.04
CA ALA A 34 -2.52 -4.95 0.29
C ALA A 34 -1.31 -5.14 -0.62
N ILE A 35 -0.89 -4.08 -1.31
CA ILE A 35 0.34 -4.03 -2.10
C ILE A 35 1.28 -3.04 -1.41
N GLU A 36 2.23 -3.60 -0.66
CA GLU A 36 3.22 -2.91 0.14
C GLU A 36 4.59 -2.91 -0.56
N GLY A 37 5.47 -2.00 -0.19
CA GLY A 37 6.85 -1.96 -0.66
C GLY A 37 7.38 -0.53 -0.78
N GLY A 38 8.69 -0.41 -0.97
CA GLY A 38 9.36 0.89 -1.02
C GLY A 38 8.93 1.77 -2.19
N SER A 39 9.26 3.06 -2.10
CA SER A 39 9.14 4.01 -3.20
C SER A 39 9.74 3.46 -4.49
N ALA A 40 9.08 3.70 -5.63
CA ALA A 40 9.50 3.21 -6.96
C ALA A 40 9.58 1.68 -7.16
N SER A 41 9.05 0.85 -6.25
CA SER A 41 8.99 -0.60 -6.42
C SER A 41 8.05 -1.07 -7.53
N GLY A 42 7.05 -0.26 -7.90
CA GLY A 42 6.07 -0.58 -8.95
C GLY A 42 4.67 -0.90 -8.44
N LYS A 43 4.36 -0.60 -7.17
CA LYS A 43 3.05 -0.84 -6.54
C LYS A 43 1.88 -0.33 -7.38
N SER A 44 1.88 0.95 -7.74
CA SER A 44 0.82 1.56 -8.56
C SER A 44 0.72 0.93 -9.95
N THR A 45 1.83 0.43 -10.51
CA THR A 45 1.81 -0.32 -11.79
C THR A 45 1.11 -1.66 -11.63
N LEU A 46 1.41 -2.41 -10.56
CA LEU A 46 0.72 -3.66 -10.25
C LEU A 46 -0.76 -3.42 -9.93
N ALA A 47 -1.07 -2.41 -9.12
CA ALA A 47 -2.45 -2.03 -8.80
C ALA A 47 -3.25 -1.67 -10.06
N GLY A 48 -2.67 -0.88 -10.97
CA GLY A 48 -3.29 -0.56 -12.27
C GLY A 48 -3.45 -1.79 -13.18
N THR A 49 -2.56 -2.78 -13.07
CA THR A 49 -2.69 -4.05 -13.80
C THR A 49 -3.86 -4.87 -13.25
N LEU A 50 -3.97 -5.00 -11.93
CA LEU A 50 -5.09 -5.68 -11.27
C LEU A 50 -6.43 -4.98 -11.55
N GLN A 51 -6.45 -3.65 -11.54
CA GLN A 51 -7.64 -2.87 -11.91
C GLN A 51 -8.12 -3.18 -13.33
N LYS A 52 -7.21 -3.27 -14.30
CA LYS A 52 -7.56 -3.62 -15.68
C LYS A 52 -8.06 -5.05 -15.83
N LEU A 53 -7.46 -5.99 -15.09
CA LEU A 53 -7.80 -7.41 -15.20
C LEU A 53 -9.10 -7.77 -14.47
N TYR A 54 -9.34 -7.18 -13.29
CA TYR A 54 -10.44 -7.56 -12.39
C TYR A 54 -11.52 -6.49 -12.24
N GLY A 55 -11.33 -5.29 -12.81
CA GLY A 55 -12.27 -4.18 -12.63
C GLY A 55 -12.37 -3.72 -11.18
N CYS A 56 -11.31 -3.92 -10.38
CA CYS A 56 -11.31 -3.61 -8.95
C CYS A 56 -11.10 -2.12 -8.65
N ALA A 57 -11.64 -1.68 -7.51
CA ALA A 57 -11.27 -0.40 -6.93
C ALA A 57 -9.82 -0.43 -6.44
N VAL A 58 -9.14 0.72 -6.54
CA VAL A 58 -7.77 0.92 -6.05
C VAL A 58 -7.78 2.14 -5.13
N PHE A 59 -7.26 1.98 -3.92
CA PHE A 59 -7.07 3.04 -2.95
C PHE A 59 -5.58 3.25 -2.70
N HIS A 60 -5.14 4.51 -2.67
CA HIS A 60 -3.74 4.89 -2.58
C HIS A 60 -3.45 5.48 -1.20
N ILE A 61 -2.45 4.95 -0.47
CA ILE A 61 -2.07 5.51 0.84
C ILE A 61 -1.59 6.96 0.71
N ASP A 62 -1.02 7.34 -0.44
CA ASP A 62 -0.58 8.70 -0.74
C ASP A 62 -1.75 9.72 -0.70
N ASP A 63 -3.01 9.29 -0.82
CA ASP A 63 -4.19 10.17 -0.66
C ASP A 63 -4.53 10.45 0.82
N PHE A 64 -3.82 9.80 1.75
CA PHE A 64 -3.97 9.93 3.20
C PHE A 64 -2.71 10.44 3.89
N PHE A 65 -1.96 11.38 3.28
CA PHE A 65 -0.90 12.06 4.03
C PHE A 65 -1.43 12.79 5.26
N LEU A 66 -0.56 12.97 6.26
CA LEU A 66 -0.88 13.72 7.47
C LEU A 66 -1.30 15.17 7.14
N GLN A 67 -2.43 15.56 7.73
CA GLN A 67 -2.90 16.93 7.77
C GLN A 67 -2.04 17.78 8.71
N PRO A 68 -2.03 19.13 8.59
CA PRO A 68 -1.11 19.98 9.35
C PRO A 68 -1.22 19.80 10.87
N HIS A 69 -2.43 19.62 11.39
CA HIS A 69 -2.69 19.45 12.83
C HIS A 69 -2.19 18.11 13.39
N GLN A 70 -1.93 17.11 12.54
CA GLN A 70 -1.44 15.79 12.95
C GLN A 70 0.08 15.70 12.99
N ARG A 71 0.80 16.69 12.43
CA ARG A 71 2.26 16.70 12.31
C ARG A 71 2.93 17.17 13.61
N THR A 72 2.56 16.54 14.72
CA THR A 72 3.24 16.72 16.01
C THR A 72 4.61 16.07 15.99
N LYS A 73 5.49 16.48 16.90
CA LYS A 73 6.83 15.87 17.02
C LYS A 73 6.71 14.37 17.27
N GLU A 74 5.83 13.99 18.19
CA GLU A 74 5.56 12.61 18.56
C GLU A 74 5.09 11.78 17.36
N ARG A 75 4.20 12.34 16.52
CA ARG A 75 3.71 11.62 15.33
C ARG A 75 4.79 11.45 14.26
N LEU A 76 5.63 12.46 14.04
CA LEU A 76 6.72 12.38 13.06
C LEU A 76 7.87 11.47 13.51
N GLU A 77 8.01 11.25 14.82
CA GLU A 77 8.97 10.30 15.40
C GLU A 77 8.43 8.86 15.42
N GLU A 78 7.10 8.68 15.38
CA GLU A 78 6.40 7.38 15.31
C GLU A 78 6.81 6.61 14.05
N VAL A 79 7.19 5.35 14.25
CA VAL A 79 7.53 4.43 13.16
C VAL A 79 6.28 4.13 12.35
N GLY A 80 6.31 4.41 11.05
CA GLY A 80 5.13 4.28 10.20
C GLY A 80 4.04 5.34 10.47
N GLY A 81 4.34 6.40 11.24
CA GLY A 81 3.41 7.48 11.55
C GLY A 81 3.18 8.49 10.41
N ASN A 82 3.68 8.23 9.20
CA ASN A 82 3.80 9.24 8.14
C ASN A 82 2.53 9.50 7.32
N PHE A 83 1.44 8.82 7.67
CA PHE A 83 0.14 8.96 7.01
C PHE A 83 -0.99 9.00 8.05
N ASP A 84 -2.14 9.52 7.65
CA ASP A 84 -3.38 9.63 8.42
C ASP A 84 -4.07 8.26 8.52
N ARG A 85 -3.41 7.35 9.24
CA ARG A 85 -3.80 5.96 9.43
C ARG A 85 -5.20 5.82 10.02
N GLU A 86 -5.51 6.69 10.96
CA GLU A 86 -6.78 6.73 11.68
C GLU A 86 -7.93 7.08 10.72
N ARG A 87 -7.70 8.05 9.82
CA ARG A 87 -8.66 8.40 8.76
C ARG A 87 -8.78 7.27 7.73
N PHE A 88 -7.65 6.71 7.29
CA PHE A 88 -7.65 5.61 6.33
C PHE A 88 -8.43 4.38 6.84
N GLU A 89 -8.19 3.98 8.10
CA GLU A 89 -8.93 2.87 8.73
C GLU A 89 -10.44 3.18 8.80
N LYS A 90 -10.80 4.39 9.23
CA LYS A 90 -12.19 4.81 9.41
C LYS A 90 -12.95 4.96 8.09
N GLU A 91 -12.36 5.64 7.11
CA GLU A 91 -13.03 6.02 5.86
C GLU A 91 -12.98 4.90 4.82
N VAL A 92 -11.94 4.06 4.82
CA VAL A 92 -11.74 3.04 3.79
C VAL A 92 -11.88 1.63 4.36
N LEU A 93 -11.00 1.23 5.28
CA LEU A 93 -10.93 -0.18 5.68
C LEU A 93 -12.16 -0.66 6.45
N ILE A 94 -12.72 0.15 7.35
CA ILE A 94 -13.92 -0.22 8.11
C ILE A 94 -15.12 -0.41 7.16
N PRO A 95 -15.47 0.54 6.25
CA PRO A 95 -16.55 0.31 5.29
C PRO A 95 -16.32 -0.90 4.38
N LEU A 96 -15.10 -1.09 3.84
CA LEU A 96 -14.75 -2.29 3.08
C LEU A 96 -14.92 -3.57 3.91
N SER A 97 -14.60 -3.51 5.21
CA SER A 97 -14.78 -4.65 6.12
C SER A 97 -16.26 -5.02 6.30
N LYS A 98 -17.17 -4.06 6.11
CA LYS A 98 -18.62 -4.24 6.20
C LYS A 98 -19.30 -4.43 4.83
N LYS A 99 -18.53 -4.37 3.73
CA LYS A 99 -19.04 -4.41 2.35
C LYS A 99 -19.91 -3.18 2.01
N GLU A 100 -19.62 -2.06 2.64
CA GLU A 100 -20.29 -0.77 2.40
C GLU A 100 -19.54 0.04 1.33
N SER A 101 -20.21 1.01 0.70
CA SER A 101 -19.54 1.97 -0.17
C SER A 101 -18.58 2.85 0.63
N VAL A 102 -17.49 3.26 -0.03
CA VAL A 102 -16.45 4.10 0.55
C VAL A 102 -16.64 5.52 0.06
N LEU A 103 -16.77 6.48 0.98
CA LEU A 103 -16.66 7.90 0.64
C LEU A 103 -15.18 8.27 0.62
N TYR A 104 -14.60 8.30 -0.57
CA TYR A 104 -13.19 8.47 -0.79
C TYR A 104 -12.80 9.94 -0.85
N ILE A 105 -12.10 10.42 0.18
CA ILE A 105 -11.70 11.81 0.33
C ILE A 105 -10.18 11.90 0.27
N LYS A 106 -9.65 12.48 -0.81
CA LYS A 106 -8.21 12.62 -1.01
C LYS A 106 -7.69 13.86 -0.29
N TYR A 107 -6.48 13.81 0.24
CA TYR A 107 -5.78 14.97 0.77
C TYR A 107 -4.79 15.53 -0.25
N ASP A 108 -4.95 16.81 -0.62
CA ASP A 108 -4.00 17.49 -1.51
C ASP A 108 -2.90 18.18 -0.68
N CYS A 109 -1.67 17.66 -0.78
CA CYS A 109 -0.50 18.22 -0.11
C CYS A 109 -0.15 19.65 -0.54
N LYS A 110 -0.58 20.11 -1.73
CA LYS A 110 -0.30 21.45 -2.23
C LYS A 110 -1.21 22.50 -1.59
N THR A 111 -2.51 22.25 -1.59
CA THR A 111 -3.51 23.15 -1.00
C THR A 111 -3.65 22.94 0.50
N LYS A 112 -3.23 21.78 1.01
CA LYS A 112 -3.39 21.31 2.40
C LYS A 112 -4.86 21.11 2.79
N GLU A 113 -5.67 20.68 1.82
CA GLU A 113 -7.11 20.52 1.97
C GLU A 113 -7.56 19.09 1.64
N LEU A 114 -8.71 18.73 2.19
CA LEU A 114 -9.46 17.55 1.77
C LEU A 114 -10.25 17.92 0.52
N LEU A 115 -10.09 17.12 -0.54
CA LEU A 115 -10.81 17.27 -1.79
C LEU A 115 -12.26 16.78 -1.65
N PRO A 116 -13.17 17.11 -2.60
CA PRO A 116 -14.52 16.59 -2.59
C PRO A 116 -14.56 15.06 -2.55
N ALA A 117 -15.55 14.51 -1.83
CA ALA A 117 -15.71 13.06 -1.69
C ALA A 117 -16.17 12.41 -3.00
N GLU A 118 -15.57 11.26 -3.32
CA GLU A 118 -15.98 10.38 -4.41
C GLU A 118 -16.55 9.08 -3.82
N GLU A 119 -17.78 8.70 -4.16
CA GLU A 119 -18.33 7.42 -3.72
C GLU A 119 -17.76 6.27 -4.57
N ILE A 120 -17.14 5.30 -3.90
CA ILE A 120 -16.58 4.10 -4.51
C ILE A 120 -17.33 2.88 -3.99
N VAL A 121 -18.00 2.17 -4.89
CA VAL A 121 -18.62 0.88 -4.59
C VAL A 121 -17.56 -0.22 -4.75
N PRO A 122 -17.19 -0.94 -3.69
CA PRO A 122 -16.21 -2.00 -3.80
C PRO A 122 -16.75 -3.17 -4.63
N THR A 123 -15.89 -3.73 -5.46
CA THR A 123 -16.16 -5.00 -6.14
C THR A 123 -15.59 -6.16 -5.32
N LYS A 124 -15.68 -7.40 -5.85
CA LYS A 124 -15.20 -8.59 -5.15
C LYS A 124 -13.73 -8.49 -4.74
N ILE A 125 -12.89 -7.88 -5.58
CA ILE A 125 -11.50 -7.56 -5.27
C ILE A 125 -11.40 -6.06 -5.03
N THR A 126 -10.70 -5.66 -3.98
CA THR A 126 -10.32 -4.27 -3.72
C THR A 126 -8.83 -4.21 -3.43
N VAL A 127 -8.13 -3.29 -4.09
CA VAL A 127 -6.69 -3.10 -3.94
C VAL A 127 -6.40 -1.90 -3.07
N ILE A 128 -5.57 -2.09 -2.05
CA ILE A 128 -4.92 -1.02 -1.30
C ILE A 128 -3.44 -1.03 -1.67
N GLU A 129 -2.90 0.11 -2.08
CA GLU A 129 -1.48 0.21 -2.44
C GLU A 129 -0.82 1.43 -1.81
N GLY A 130 0.43 1.25 -1.40
CA GLY A 130 1.24 2.35 -0.87
C GLY A 130 2.24 1.87 0.17
N ALA A 131 3.26 2.70 0.42
CA ALA A 131 4.08 2.49 1.61
C ALA A 131 3.18 2.64 2.85
N TYR A 132 3.42 1.85 3.89
CA TYR A 132 2.68 1.87 5.17
C TYR A 132 1.28 1.23 5.15
N CYS A 133 0.81 0.69 4.03
CA CYS A 133 -0.50 0.02 3.99
C CYS A 133 -0.54 -1.23 4.89
N MET A 134 0.60 -1.91 5.11
CA MET A 134 0.73 -3.08 5.99
C MET A 134 1.07 -2.76 7.44
N HIS A 135 0.80 -1.52 7.88
CA HIS A 135 1.01 -1.12 9.27
C HIS A 135 0.33 -2.13 10.22
N PRO A 136 0.98 -2.58 11.32
CA PRO A 136 0.47 -3.67 12.16
C PRO A 136 -1.00 -3.55 12.57
N SER A 137 -1.47 -2.33 12.88
CA SER A 137 -2.86 -2.08 13.28
C SER A 137 -3.89 -2.32 12.16
N LEU A 138 -3.47 -2.31 10.89
CA LEU A 138 -4.34 -2.43 9.72
C LEU A 138 -4.40 -3.85 9.14
N ARG A 139 -3.43 -4.73 9.48
CA ARG A 139 -3.29 -6.05 8.85
C ARG A 139 -4.54 -6.92 8.92
N LYS A 140 -5.30 -6.79 10.02
CA LYS A 140 -6.56 -7.52 10.27
C LYS A 140 -7.62 -7.34 9.17
N TYR A 141 -7.50 -6.32 8.31
CA TYR A 141 -8.45 -6.06 7.24
C TYR A 141 -8.15 -6.78 5.93
N TYR A 142 -6.90 -7.24 5.73
CA TYR A 142 -6.47 -7.77 4.44
C TYR A 142 -6.72 -9.27 4.36
N THR A 143 -7.24 -9.69 3.21
CA THR A 143 -7.37 -11.11 2.85
C THR A 143 -6.03 -11.68 2.42
N ILE A 144 -5.24 -10.86 1.71
CA ILE A 144 -3.91 -11.22 1.24
C ILE A 144 -3.02 -9.97 1.14
N SER A 145 -1.73 -10.15 1.32
CA SER A 145 -0.73 -9.09 1.28
C SER A 145 0.45 -9.46 0.41
N VAL A 146 0.96 -8.45 -0.32
CA VAL A 146 2.10 -8.58 -1.23
C VAL A 146 3.13 -7.53 -0.89
N PHE A 147 4.39 -7.94 -0.74
CA PHE A 147 5.53 -7.04 -0.63
C PHE A 147 6.31 -7.02 -1.95
N LEU A 148 6.44 -5.84 -2.57
CA LEU A 148 7.30 -5.62 -3.73
C LEU A 148 8.72 -5.29 -3.28
N ASP A 149 9.58 -6.30 -3.31
CA ASP A 149 10.98 -6.29 -2.87
C ASP A 149 11.89 -5.75 -3.97
N ILE A 150 12.00 -4.43 -4.04
CA ILE A 150 12.90 -3.74 -4.97
C ILE A 150 14.32 -3.70 -4.42
N SER A 151 15.31 -3.99 -5.26
CA SER A 151 16.73 -3.77 -4.89
C SER A 151 17.05 -2.28 -4.81
N GLU A 152 17.97 -1.88 -3.91
CA GLU A 152 18.40 -0.48 -3.78
C GLU A 152 18.87 0.12 -5.12
N ASP A 153 19.63 -0.65 -5.91
CA ASP A 153 20.14 -0.18 -7.20
C ASP A 153 19.02 0.11 -8.20
N THR A 154 18.04 -0.80 -8.30
CA THR A 154 16.86 -0.57 -9.16
C THR A 154 16.03 0.59 -8.62
N GLN A 155 15.88 0.71 -7.30
CA GLN A 155 15.13 1.79 -6.66
C GLN A 155 15.75 3.15 -7.00
N LYS A 156 17.05 3.31 -6.80
CA LYS A 156 17.82 4.51 -7.12
C LYS A 156 17.69 4.87 -8.60
N LYS A 157 17.91 3.90 -9.51
CA LYS A 157 17.76 4.11 -10.97
C LYS A 157 16.37 4.60 -11.35
N ARG A 158 15.31 4.00 -10.80
CA ARG A 158 13.93 4.39 -11.08
C ARG A 158 13.60 5.78 -10.51
N ILE A 159 14.10 6.11 -9.33
CA ILE A 159 13.91 7.44 -8.72
C ILE A 159 14.60 8.53 -9.54
N HIS A 160 15.85 8.32 -9.96
CA HIS A 160 16.56 9.25 -10.83
C HIS A 160 15.84 9.46 -12.18
N LYS A 161 15.30 8.40 -12.77
CA LYS A 161 14.61 8.48 -14.06
C LYS A 161 13.28 9.25 -14.01
N ARG A 162 12.58 9.22 -12.86
CA ARG A 162 11.18 9.71 -12.77
C ARG A 162 11.05 11.11 -12.18
N ASN A 163 11.95 11.52 -11.29
CA ASN A 163 11.74 12.70 -10.44
C ASN A 163 12.74 13.83 -10.75
N SER A 164 12.37 15.07 -10.45
CA SER A 164 13.31 16.20 -10.44
C SER A 164 14.39 16.03 -9.38
N GLU A 165 15.54 16.68 -9.53
CA GLU A 165 16.65 16.62 -8.56
C GLU A 165 16.20 16.95 -7.12
N GLU A 166 15.34 17.96 -6.97
CA GLU A 166 14.75 18.33 -5.68
C GLU A 166 13.97 17.16 -5.05
N LEU A 167 13.10 16.52 -5.82
CA LEU A 167 12.32 15.38 -5.34
C LEU A 167 13.20 14.14 -5.09
N GLN A 168 14.23 13.92 -5.92
CA GLN A 168 15.21 12.86 -5.69
C GLN A 168 15.88 13.01 -4.33
N LYS A 169 16.32 14.23 -3.99
CA LYS A 169 16.91 14.53 -2.68
C LYS A 169 15.98 14.15 -1.54
N ARG A 170 14.70 14.56 -1.62
CA ARG A 170 13.69 14.17 -0.62
C ARG A 170 13.48 12.67 -0.53
N PHE A 171 13.46 11.94 -1.65
CA PHE A 171 13.36 10.48 -1.61
C PHE A 171 14.53 9.83 -0.86
N PHE A 172 15.76 10.25 -1.15
CA PHE A 172 16.95 9.63 -0.57
C PHE A 172 17.23 10.06 0.87
N GLU A 173 16.92 11.30 1.24
CA GLU A 173 17.22 11.85 2.56
C GLU A 173 16.05 11.73 3.55
N GLU A 174 14.80 11.68 3.06
CA GLU A 174 13.61 11.62 3.92
C GLU A 174 12.88 10.29 3.75
N TRP A 175 12.29 10.03 2.57
CA TRP A 175 11.28 8.98 2.43
C TRP A 175 11.84 7.56 2.52
N ILE A 176 12.92 7.24 1.81
CA ILE A 176 13.53 5.90 1.84
C ILE A 176 14.04 5.55 3.24
N PRO A 177 14.75 6.44 3.97
CA PRO A 177 15.10 6.19 5.37
C PRO A 177 13.91 5.86 6.26
N MET A 178 12.79 6.60 6.12
CA MET A 178 11.57 6.37 6.89
C MET A 178 10.90 5.04 6.54
N GLU A 179 10.80 4.72 5.24
CA GLU A 179 10.29 3.43 4.73
C GLU A 179 11.13 2.27 5.27
N ASN A 180 12.46 2.36 5.16
CA ASN A 180 13.37 1.31 5.62
C ASN A 180 13.29 1.09 7.14
N ARG A 181 13.18 2.18 7.91
CA ARG A 181 12.96 2.10 9.37
C ARG A 181 11.65 1.36 9.67
N TYR A 182 10.56 1.74 9.01
CA TYR A 182 9.26 1.09 9.12
C TYR A 182 9.30 -0.40 8.74
N PHE A 183 9.90 -0.74 7.60
CA PHE A 183 10.01 -2.13 7.14
C PHE A 183 10.79 -2.99 8.11
N LYS A 184 11.87 -2.45 8.67
CA LYS A 184 12.74 -3.15 9.62
C LYS A 184 12.05 -3.34 10.98
N GLU A 185 11.52 -2.28 11.57
CA GLU A 185 11.00 -2.32 12.95
C GLU A 185 9.73 -3.16 13.08
N PHE A 186 8.87 -3.21 12.05
CA PHE A 186 7.66 -4.02 12.06
C PHE A 186 7.74 -5.30 11.24
N ASP A 187 8.95 -5.64 10.78
CA ASP A 187 9.23 -6.82 9.96
C ASP A 187 8.23 -7.00 8.79
N ILE A 188 7.97 -5.89 8.09
CA ILE A 188 6.85 -5.75 7.15
C ILE A 188 6.96 -6.77 6.01
N LYS A 189 8.16 -6.94 5.46
CA LYS A 189 8.41 -7.88 4.37
C LYS A 189 8.04 -9.32 4.76
N ASN A 190 8.47 -9.77 5.93
CA ASN A 190 8.19 -11.14 6.41
C ASN A 190 6.75 -11.30 6.92
N SER A 191 6.06 -10.18 7.17
CA SER A 191 4.65 -10.16 7.56
C SER A 191 3.68 -10.24 6.37
N CYS A 192 4.16 -10.12 5.12
CA CYS A 192 3.33 -10.26 3.94
C CYS A 192 3.21 -11.73 3.48
N ASP A 193 2.06 -12.12 2.92
CA ASP A 193 1.84 -13.50 2.45
C ASP A 193 2.71 -13.85 1.24
N ILE A 194 2.93 -12.86 0.35
CA ILE A 194 3.69 -13.01 -0.89
C ILE A 194 4.78 -11.94 -0.96
N ILE A 195 5.99 -12.35 -1.34
CA ILE A 195 7.10 -11.44 -1.67
C ILE A 195 7.41 -11.57 -3.16
N VAL A 196 7.41 -10.44 -3.89
CA VAL A 196 7.79 -10.38 -5.31
C VAL A 196 9.06 -9.56 -5.47
N LYS A 197 10.11 -10.15 -6.02
CA LYS A 197 11.35 -9.42 -6.35
C LYS A 197 11.17 -8.61 -7.63
N VAL A 198 11.51 -7.31 -7.60
CA VAL A 198 11.23 -6.34 -8.69
C VAL A 198 12.39 -5.41 -9.05
#